data_AF-A0A1B2DVF3-F1
#
_entry.id   AF-A0A1B2DVF3-F1
#
_cell.length_a   1.000
_cell.length_b   1.000
_cell.length_c   1.000
_cell.angle_alpha   90.00
_cell.angle_beta   90.00
_cell.angle_gamma   90.00
#
_symmetry.space_group_name_H-M   'P 1'
#
loop_
_entity.id
_entity.type
_entity.pdbx_description
1 polymer ?
#
loop_
_entity_poly.entity_id
_entity_poly.type
_entity_poly.pdbx_seq_one_letter_code
_entity_poly.pdbx_strand_id
1 'polypeptide(L)'
;MFADDQYEGTYCCLGCRQEITRTFFPFKKQWGLNKACPCVIAEKEREEKENERRYRRGQMERVFARSIMNDKLKQASFDSFERRTGTETALSAALEFVKGYDTRETGLLLYGPPGNGKSHLAAAIHHELTRQGYVCLFLDVPQLIEMAKGTMKNNSKISITDIVSGAVSCDLLTLDELGAGSLTEFEYKDLLFPIINGRQGKITNFTSNLDLDRLEDWLLYDKYGNIVDEQGRLFDRILGCTDIYENTATSKRREDALRRMNGG
;
A
#
# COMPACT_ATOMS: atom_id res chain seq x y z
N MET A 1 5.20 -29.98 20.20
CA MET A 1 6.26 -30.80 20.81
C MET A 1 5.91 -31.00 22.27
N PHE A 2 5.55 -32.21 22.69
CA PHE A 2 5.27 -32.52 24.10
C PHE A 2 5.92 -33.87 24.43
N ALA A 3 6.66 -33.93 25.53
CA ALA A 3 7.07 -35.18 26.16
C ALA A 3 6.07 -35.43 27.29
N ASP A 4 5.15 -36.38 27.08
CA ASP A 4 4.24 -36.86 28.11
C ASP A 4 5.04 -37.79 29.03
N ASP A 5 5.59 -37.27 30.12
CA ASP A 5 5.94 -38.10 31.27
C ASP A 5 4.82 -37.98 32.32
N GLN A 6 4.35 -39.13 32.79
CA GLN A 6 3.19 -39.25 33.69
C GLN A 6 3.51 -38.82 35.14
N TYR A 7 4.74 -38.38 35.41
CA TYR A 7 5.24 -38.11 36.76
C TYR A 7 5.66 -36.66 37.07
N GLU A 8 5.64 -35.74 36.10
CA GLU A 8 6.00 -34.34 36.37
C GLU A 8 4.76 -33.43 36.35
N GLY A 9 4.33 -32.98 37.53
CA GLY A 9 3.20 -32.07 37.75
C GLY A 9 3.40 -30.64 37.18
N THR A 10 4.44 -30.44 36.39
CA THR A 10 4.89 -29.17 35.84
C THR A 10 5.16 -29.31 34.33
N TYR A 11 4.86 -28.26 33.58
CA TYR A 11 5.19 -28.11 32.16
C TYR A 11 6.30 -27.09 32.02
N CYS A 12 7.34 -27.35 31.25
CA CYS A 12 8.39 -26.37 30.97
C CYS A 12 8.15 -25.67 29.62
N CYS A 13 8.07 -24.34 29.61
CA CYS A 13 7.96 -23.59 28.36
C CYS A 13 9.28 -23.62 27.58
N LEU A 14 9.27 -24.03 26.31
CA LEU A 14 10.47 -24.05 25.48
C LEU A 14 11.04 -22.64 25.17
N GLY A 15 10.22 -21.58 25.27
CA GLY A 15 10.62 -20.20 25.02
C GLY A 15 11.36 -19.55 26.19
N CYS A 16 10.71 -19.46 27.37
CA CYS A 16 11.30 -18.82 28.55
C CYS A 16 11.88 -19.81 29.59
N ARG A 17 11.75 -21.12 29.36
CA ARG A 17 12.16 -22.21 30.28
C ARG A 17 11.52 -22.14 31.67
N GLN A 18 10.42 -21.41 31.84
CA GLN A 18 9.66 -21.41 33.08
C GLN A 18 8.83 -22.67 33.22
N GLU A 19 8.81 -23.21 34.44
CA GLU A 19 7.90 -24.27 34.85
C GLU A 19 6.50 -23.72 35.14
N ILE A 20 5.48 -24.44 34.68
CA ILE A 20 4.07 -24.09 34.79
C ILE A 20 3.35 -25.26 35.42
N THR A 21 2.83 -25.06 36.63
CA THR A 21 2.13 -26.11 37.37
C THR A 21 0.80 -26.46 36.73
N ARG A 22 0.51 -27.75 36.60
CA ARG A 22 -0.80 -28.22 36.16
C ARG A 22 -1.83 -27.97 37.26
N THR A 23 -3.03 -27.59 36.87
CA THR A 23 -4.20 -27.45 37.76
C THR A 23 -5.19 -28.57 37.46
N PHE A 24 -5.71 -29.20 38.50
CA PHE A 24 -6.78 -30.19 38.37
C PHE A 24 -8.11 -29.48 38.11
N PHE A 25 -8.84 -29.88 37.07
CA PHE A 25 -10.16 -29.35 36.74
C PHE A 25 -11.26 -30.29 37.25
N PRO A 26 -11.96 -30.00 38.36
CA PRO A 26 -12.86 -30.95 39.02
C PRO A 26 -14.03 -31.37 38.14
N PHE A 27 -14.62 -30.43 37.40
CA PHE A 27 -15.76 -30.68 36.51
C PHE A 27 -15.42 -31.55 35.30
N LYS A 28 -14.15 -31.56 34.88
CA LYS A 28 -13.66 -32.36 33.74
C LYS A 28 -12.87 -33.60 34.19
N LYS A 29 -12.67 -33.80 35.50
CA LYS A 29 -11.88 -34.88 36.10
C LYS A 29 -10.50 -35.09 35.44
N GLN A 30 -9.83 -34.01 35.04
CA GLN A 30 -8.54 -34.07 34.33
C GLN A 30 -7.56 -32.98 34.79
N TRP A 31 -6.26 -33.22 34.66
CA TRP A 31 -5.20 -32.23 34.87
C TRP A 31 -4.92 -31.44 33.59
N GLY A 32 -4.81 -30.11 33.69
CA GLY A 32 -4.47 -29.25 32.56
C GLY A 32 -3.79 -27.95 32.99
N LEU A 33 -3.60 -27.03 32.05
CA LEU A 33 -3.02 -25.72 32.31
C LEU A 33 -4.14 -24.69 32.50
N ASN A 34 -4.12 -23.95 33.61
CA ASN A 34 -5.08 -22.86 33.85
C ASN A 34 -4.65 -21.55 33.18
N LYS A 35 -3.34 -21.36 32.97
CA LYS A 35 -2.79 -20.21 32.24
C LYS A 35 -1.73 -20.70 31.25
N ALA A 36 -1.80 -20.20 30.02
CA ALA A 36 -0.74 -20.39 29.04
C ALA A 36 0.45 -19.50 29.40
N CYS A 37 1.67 -19.95 29.04
CA CYS A 37 2.86 -19.13 29.15
C CYS A 37 2.73 -17.88 28.26
N PRO A 38 3.18 -16.69 28.70
CA PRO A 38 3.25 -15.51 27.84
C PRO A 38 3.97 -15.75 26.51
N CYS A 39 5.00 -16.61 26.46
CA CYS A 39 5.69 -16.96 25.22
C CYS A 39 4.77 -17.66 24.21
N VAL A 40 3.93 -18.59 24.69
CA VAL A 40 2.98 -19.35 23.86
C VAL A 40 1.85 -18.44 23.39
N ILE A 41 1.38 -17.54 24.26
CA ILE A 41 0.38 -16.52 23.89
C ILE A 41 0.94 -15.61 22.80
N ALA A 42 2.15 -15.06 22.99
CA ALA A 42 2.79 -14.15 22.04
C ALA A 42 3.15 -14.83 20.71
N GLU A 43 3.42 -16.13 20.70
CA GLU A 43 3.62 -16.92 19.48
C GLU A 43 2.28 -17.09 18.73
N LYS A 44 1.23 -17.49 19.44
CA LYS A 44 -0.11 -17.64 18.86
C LYS A 44 -0.66 -16.31 18.29
N GLU A 45 -0.47 -15.20 19.01
CA GLU A 45 -0.86 -13.88 18.53
C GLU A 45 -0.08 -13.46 17.26
N ARG A 46 1.20 -13.85 17.15
CA ARG A 46 2.00 -13.64 15.94
C ARG A 46 1.47 -14.46 14.76
N GLU A 47 1.19 -15.75 14.98
CA GLU A 47 0.60 -16.63 13.97
C GLU A 47 -0.77 -16.14 13.50
N GLU A 48 -1.63 -15.68 14.43
CA GLU A 48 -2.94 -15.12 14.11
C GLU A 48 -2.82 -13.86 13.24
N LYS A 49 -1.93 -12.92 13.60
CA LYS A 49 -1.65 -11.72 12.79
C LYS A 49 -1.09 -12.08 11.41
N GLU A 50 -0.19 -13.05 11.33
CA GLU A 50 0.38 -13.48 10.05
C GLU A 50 -0.67 -14.16 9.16
N ASN A 51 -1.52 -15.00 9.73
CA ASN A 51 -2.65 -15.62 9.03
C ASN A 51 -3.66 -14.58 8.53
N GLU A 52 -3.98 -13.57 9.35
CA GLU A 52 -4.82 -12.46 8.94
C GLU A 52 -4.21 -11.68 7.78
N ARG A 53 -2.93 -11.32 7.86
CA ARG A 53 -2.19 -10.65 6.78
C ARG A 53 -2.20 -11.47 5.50
N ARG A 54 -1.94 -12.78 5.61
CA ARG A 54 -1.97 -13.71 4.47
C ARG A 54 -3.35 -13.81 3.85
N TYR A 55 -4.40 -13.86 4.67
CA TYR A 55 -5.79 -13.88 4.21
C TYR A 55 -6.15 -12.58 3.47
N ARG A 56 -5.84 -11.41 4.05
CA ARG A 56 -6.06 -10.09 3.44
C ARG A 56 -5.30 -9.97 2.12
N ARG A 57 -4.04 -10.43 2.07
CA ARG A 57 -3.24 -10.47 0.83
C ARG A 57 -3.87 -11.34 -0.25
N GLY A 58 -4.30 -12.55 0.10
CA GLY A 58 -4.95 -13.46 -0.84
C GLY A 58 -6.34 -12.99 -1.34
N GLN A 59 -7.04 -12.17 -0.56
CA GLN A 59 -8.25 -11.46 -1.04
C GLN A 59 -7.88 -10.37 -2.04
N MET A 60 -6.85 -9.58 -1.73
CA MET A 60 -6.35 -8.53 -2.61
C MET A 60 -5.89 -9.07 -3.96
N GLU A 61 -5.10 -10.14 -3.96
CA GLU A 61 -4.55 -10.77 -5.16
C GLU A 61 -5.65 -11.35 -6.08
N ARG A 62 -6.82 -11.71 -5.54
CA ARG A 62 -7.96 -12.16 -6.35
C ARG A 62 -8.59 -11.02 -7.14
N VAL A 63 -8.65 -9.82 -6.56
CA VAL A 63 -9.23 -8.63 -7.19
C VAL A 63 -8.21 -7.97 -8.12
N PHE A 64 -6.98 -7.82 -7.66
CA PHE A 64 -5.91 -7.10 -8.36
C PHE A 64 -4.80 -8.05 -8.80
N ALA A 65 -5.13 -9.10 -9.54
CA ALA A 65 -4.19 -10.15 -9.94
C ALA A 65 -2.82 -9.57 -10.36
N ARG A 66 -1.80 -9.78 -9.51
CA ARG A 66 -0.42 -9.26 -9.62
C ARG A 66 -0.28 -7.74 -9.66
N SER A 67 -0.96 -7.01 -8.76
CA SER A 67 -0.82 -5.58 -8.43
C SER A 67 -0.33 -4.73 -9.59
N ILE A 68 -1.28 -4.14 -10.30
CA ILE A 68 -1.20 -3.26 -11.47
C ILE A 68 0.06 -2.37 -11.48
N MET A 69 1.17 -2.96 -11.88
CA MET A 69 2.51 -2.38 -11.86
C MET A 69 3.21 -2.84 -13.13
N ASN A 70 3.79 -1.87 -13.85
CA ASN A 70 4.59 -2.17 -15.03
C ASN A 70 5.80 -3.04 -14.65
N ASP A 71 6.23 -3.94 -15.55
CA ASP A 71 7.35 -4.86 -15.33
C ASP A 71 8.64 -4.18 -14.84
N LYS A 72 8.92 -2.95 -15.28
CA LYS A 72 10.07 -2.17 -14.80
C LYS A 72 10.00 -1.82 -13.31
N LEU A 73 8.79 -1.57 -12.81
CA LEU A 73 8.59 -1.18 -11.41
C LEU A 73 8.59 -2.39 -10.48
N LYS A 74 8.34 -3.62 -10.99
CA LYS A 74 8.38 -4.86 -10.19
C LYS A 74 9.74 -5.13 -9.57
N GLN A 75 10.81 -4.59 -10.16
CA GLN A 75 12.18 -4.72 -9.67
C GLN A 75 12.74 -3.42 -9.10
N ALA A 76 11.92 -2.36 -9.00
CA ALA A 76 12.36 -1.09 -8.45
C ALA A 76 12.76 -1.24 -6.99
N SER A 77 13.85 -0.60 -6.59
CA SER A 77 14.34 -0.56 -5.22
C SER A 77 15.08 0.75 -4.97
N PHE A 78 15.33 1.07 -3.70
CA PHE A 78 16.18 2.21 -3.37
C PHE A 78 17.61 2.05 -3.90
N ASP A 79 18.12 0.82 -3.95
CA ASP A 79 19.47 0.52 -4.46
C ASP A 79 19.58 0.69 -5.98
N SER A 80 18.52 0.37 -6.72
CA SER A 80 18.46 0.56 -8.18
C SER A 80 18.07 1.98 -8.60
N PHE A 81 17.78 2.86 -7.64
CA PHE A 81 17.45 4.25 -7.92
C PHE A 81 18.70 5.08 -8.22
N GLU A 82 18.79 5.64 -9.42
CA GLU A 82 19.89 6.51 -9.81
C GLU A 82 19.68 7.93 -9.28
N ARG A 83 20.57 8.35 -8.38
CA ARG A 83 20.58 9.70 -7.83
C ARG A 83 21.00 10.70 -8.90
N ARG A 84 20.19 11.73 -9.09
CA ARG A 84 20.44 12.89 -9.96
C ARG A 84 20.09 14.17 -9.23
N THR A 85 20.67 15.29 -9.66
CA THR A 85 20.29 16.62 -9.17
C THR A 85 18.79 16.83 -9.27
N GLY A 86 18.15 17.23 -8.17
CA GLY A 86 16.70 17.42 -8.05
C GLY A 86 15.93 16.20 -7.51
N THR A 87 16.59 15.04 -7.32
CA THR A 87 15.96 13.84 -6.74
C THR A 87 16.13 13.73 -5.22
N GLU A 88 17.00 14.56 -4.63
CA GLU A 88 17.47 14.43 -3.25
C GLU A 88 16.32 14.48 -2.24
N THR A 89 15.45 15.49 -2.36
CA THR A 89 14.31 15.68 -1.46
C THR A 89 13.34 14.51 -1.52
N ALA A 90 12.94 14.10 -2.73
CA ALA A 90 12.02 12.99 -2.92
C ALA A 90 12.60 11.64 -2.46
N LEU A 91 13.90 11.42 -2.68
CA LEU A 91 14.59 10.22 -2.21
C LEU A 91 14.70 10.20 -0.67
N SER A 92 15.06 11.33 -0.03
CA SER A 92 15.12 11.41 1.43
C SER A 92 13.75 11.15 2.05
N ALA A 93 12.72 11.82 1.53
CA ALA A 93 11.34 11.62 1.97
C ALA A 93 10.90 10.15 1.85
N ALA A 94 11.21 9.48 0.74
CA ALA A 94 10.87 8.08 0.53
C ALA A 94 11.61 7.13 1.49
N LEU A 95 12.88 7.39 1.79
CA LEU A 95 13.67 6.61 2.75
C LEU A 95 13.17 6.83 4.20
N GLU A 96 12.90 8.07 4.57
CA GLU A 96 12.33 8.42 5.88
C GLU A 96 10.92 7.86 6.05
N PHE A 97 10.14 7.83 4.98
CA PHE A 97 8.81 7.23 4.98
C PHE A 97 8.83 5.77 5.40
N VAL A 98 9.69 4.96 4.78
CA VAL A 98 9.85 3.56 5.16
C VAL A 98 10.34 3.43 6.59
N LYS A 99 11.38 4.19 6.98
CA LYS A 99 11.97 4.10 8.33
C LYS A 99 10.97 4.44 9.43
N GLY A 100 10.06 5.38 9.18
CA GLY A 100 9.09 5.86 10.15
C GLY A 100 7.70 5.23 10.06
N TYR A 101 7.46 4.30 9.12
CA TYR A 101 6.12 3.88 8.69
C TYR A 101 5.18 3.49 9.83
N ASP A 102 5.65 2.74 10.83
CA ASP A 102 4.86 2.32 12.00
C ASP A 102 4.24 3.47 12.81
N THR A 103 4.85 4.65 12.74
CA THR A 103 4.42 5.84 13.48
C THR A 103 3.87 6.95 12.58
N ARG A 104 3.76 6.71 11.26
CA ARG A 104 3.24 7.71 10.34
C ARG A 104 1.71 7.72 10.36
N GLU A 105 1.16 8.91 10.19
CA GLU A 105 -0.26 9.13 10.01
C GLU A 105 -0.59 9.57 8.56
N THR A 106 0.41 10.09 7.84
CA THR A 106 0.29 10.62 6.47
C THR A 106 1.05 9.78 5.44
N GLY A 107 0.53 9.80 4.21
CA GLY A 107 1.16 9.30 3.00
C GLY A 107 2.15 10.29 2.39
N LEU A 108 2.58 10.01 1.15
CA LEU A 108 3.40 10.91 0.34
C LEU A 108 2.69 11.30 -0.95
N LEU A 109 2.74 12.57 -1.32
CA LEU A 109 2.46 13.03 -2.67
C LEU A 109 3.78 13.45 -3.33
N LEU A 110 4.24 12.65 -4.29
CA LEU A 110 5.40 12.99 -5.12
C LEU A 110 4.90 13.58 -6.44
N TYR A 111 5.22 14.84 -6.74
CA TYR A 111 4.83 15.47 -8.00
C TYR A 111 6.01 16.08 -8.77
N GLY A 112 5.77 16.45 -10.04
CA GLY A 112 6.76 17.10 -10.91
C GLY A 112 6.91 16.42 -12.27
N PRO A 113 7.83 16.86 -13.14
CA PRO A 113 7.91 16.43 -14.54
C PRO A 113 8.07 14.91 -14.75
N PRO A 114 7.66 14.36 -15.91
CA PRO A 114 7.74 12.92 -16.16
C PRO A 114 9.18 12.40 -16.32
N GLY A 115 9.43 11.20 -15.76
CA GLY A 115 10.70 10.49 -15.92
C GLY A 115 11.81 10.89 -14.93
N ASN A 116 11.47 11.59 -13.87
CA ASN A 116 12.35 11.98 -12.76
C ASN A 116 12.44 10.93 -11.62
N GLY A 117 11.62 9.86 -11.67
CA GLY A 117 11.74 8.71 -10.77
C GLY A 117 10.69 8.59 -9.65
N LYS A 118 9.63 9.40 -9.65
CA LYS A 118 8.53 9.34 -8.65
C LYS A 118 7.92 7.93 -8.51
N SER A 119 7.47 7.33 -9.62
CA SER A 119 6.91 5.98 -9.64
C SER A 119 7.91 4.91 -9.16
N HIS A 120 9.21 5.10 -9.44
CA HIS A 120 10.26 4.20 -8.95
C HIS A 120 10.39 4.27 -7.44
N LEU A 121 10.43 5.48 -6.86
CA LEU A 121 10.48 5.66 -5.40
C LEU A 121 9.22 5.10 -4.73
N ALA A 122 8.05 5.38 -5.29
CA ALA A 122 6.78 4.84 -4.82
C ALA A 122 6.75 3.30 -4.84
N ALA A 123 7.26 2.69 -5.90
CA ALA A 123 7.41 1.23 -6.00
C ALA A 123 8.45 0.68 -5.01
N ALA A 124 9.57 1.37 -4.80
CA ALA A 124 10.58 0.98 -3.81
C ALA A 124 10.01 0.97 -2.38
N ILE A 125 9.22 1.99 -2.01
CA ILE A 125 8.47 2.03 -0.74
C ILE A 125 7.53 0.82 -0.64
N HIS A 126 6.71 0.59 -1.67
CA HIS A 126 5.76 -0.51 -1.71
C HIS A 126 6.46 -1.87 -1.47
N HIS A 127 7.57 -2.12 -2.16
CA HIS A 127 8.31 -3.39 -2.04
C HIS A 127 8.95 -3.56 -0.67
N GLU A 128 9.49 -2.49 -0.09
CA GLU A 128 10.11 -2.51 1.23
C GLU A 128 9.09 -2.83 2.33
N LEU A 129 7.94 -2.15 2.33
CA LEU A 129 6.88 -2.39 3.29
C LEU A 129 6.19 -3.75 3.09
N THR A 130 6.06 -4.18 1.83
CA THR A 130 5.61 -5.55 1.55
C THR A 130 6.55 -6.59 2.14
N ARG A 131 7.87 -6.36 2.08
CA ARG A 131 8.89 -7.23 2.69
C ARG A 131 8.87 -7.21 4.22
N GLN A 132 8.45 -6.10 4.82
CA GLN A 132 8.19 -5.99 6.26
C GLN A 132 6.85 -6.62 6.70
N GLY A 133 6.07 -7.15 5.74
CA GLY A 133 4.87 -7.91 6.00
C GLY A 133 3.59 -7.09 6.07
N TYR A 134 3.61 -5.82 5.66
CA TYR A 134 2.39 -5.04 5.46
C TYR A 134 1.65 -5.49 4.19
N VAL A 135 0.32 -5.36 4.20
CA VAL A 135 -0.53 -5.57 3.03
C VAL A 135 -0.51 -4.28 2.22
N CYS A 136 0.39 -4.19 1.23
CA CYS A 136 0.49 -3.03 0.36
C CYS A 136 -0.21 -3.27 -0.98
N LEU A 137 -0.77 -2.21 -1.58
CA LEU A 137 -1.35 -2.22 -2.91
C LEU A 137 -0.77 -1.07 -3.74
N PHE A 138 -0.30 -1.38 -4.93
CA PHE A 138 0.17 -0.40 -5.91
C PHE A 138 -0.73 -0.45 -7.14
N LEU A 139 -1.31 0.68 -7.50
CA LEU A 139 -2.22 0.82 -8.64
C LEU A 139 -1.81 2.02 -9.48
N ASP A 140 -1.55 1.76 -10.75
CA ASP A 140 -1.54 2.79 -11.79
C ASP A 140 -2.97 3.27 -12.05
N VAL A 141 -3.22 4.58 -11.91
CA VAL A 141 -4.57 5.17 -11.99
C VAL A 141 -5.24 4.91 -13.34
N PRO A 142 -4.57 5.07 -14.51
CA PRO A 142 -5.13 4.69 -15.80
C PRO A 142 -5.60 3.23 -15.88
N GLN A 143 -4.78 2.29 -15.39
CA GLN A 143 -5.15 0.86 -15.38
C GLN A 143 -6.25 0.53 -14.36
N LEU A 144 -6.29 1.22 -13.22
CA LEU A 144 -7.38 1.12 -12.26
C LEU A 144 -8.72 1.53 -12.89
N ILE A 145 -8.72 2.63 -13.65
CA ILE A 145 -9.88 3.10 -14.42
C ILE A 145 -10.31 2.07 -15.48
N GLU A 146 -9.35 1.49 -16.21
CA GLU A 146 -9.65 0.44 -17.20
C GLU A 146 -10.30 -0.79 -16.54
N MET A 147 -9.76 -1.22 -15.40
CA MET A 147 -10.32 -2.33 -14.63
C MET A 147 -11.74 -2.03 -14.14
N ALA A 148 -11.98 -0.82 -13.64
CA ALA A 148 -13.31 -0.36 -13.24
C ALA A 148 -14.32 -0.34 -14.40
N LYS A 149 -13.93 0.16 -15.58
CA LYS A 149 -14.77 0.07 -16.79
C LYS A 149 -15.06 -1.38 -17.17
N GLY A 150 -14.09 -2.28 -16.96
CA GLY A 150 -14.24 -3.71 -17.17
C GLY A 150 -15.38 -4.32 -16.35
N THR A 151 -15.67 -3.81 -15.15
CA THR A 151 -16.72 -4.35 -14.28
C THR A 151 -18.14 -4.09 -14.80
N MET A 152 -18.30 -3.13 -15.72
CA MET A 152 -19.60 -2.81 -16.34
C MET A 152 -19.97 -3.77 -17.48
N LYS A 153 -19.07 -4.67 -17.90
CA LYS A 153 -19.33 -5.65 -18.95
C LYS A 153 -20.22 -6.79 -18.40
N ASN A 154 -21.16 -7.26 -19.22
CA ASN A 154 -21.98 -8.44 -18.90
C ASN A 154 -21.07 -9.64 -18.58
N ASN A 155 -21.31 -10.31 -17.44
CA ASN A 155 -20.50 -11.42 -16.88
C ASN A 155 -19.14 -11.05 -16.24
N SER A 156 -18.92 -9.81 -15.79
CA SER A 156 -17.76 -9.54 -14.93
C SER A 156 -17.82 -10.35 -13.64
N LYS A 157 -16.72 -11.02 -13.29
CA LYS A 157 -16.56 -11.73 -12.00
C LYS A 157 -16.22 -10.80 -10.84
N ILE A 158 -15.72 -9.60 -11.16
CA ILE A 158 -15.27 -8.60 -10.20
C ILE A 158 -16.18 -7.39 -10.35
N SER A 159 -16.72 -6.93 -9.24
CA SER A 159 -17.53 -5.71 -9.18
C SER A 159 -16.68 -4.48 -8.87
N ILE A 160 -17.19 -3.29 -9.18
CA ILE A 160 -16.56 -2.03 -8.76
C ILE A 160 -16.40 -1.97 -7.23
N THR A 161 -17.35 -2.53 -6.48
CA THR A 161 -17.31 -2.60 -5.02
C THR A 161 -16.18 -3.49 -4.51
N ASP A 162 -15.82 -4.56 -5.24
CA ASP A 162 -14.67 -5.40 -4.88
C ASP A 162 -13.35 -4.63 -5.05
N ILE A 163 -13.24 -3.85 -6.13
CA ILE A 163 -12.09 -2.97 -6.40
C ILE A 163 -11.94 -1.94 -5.27
N VAL A 164 -13.02 -1.20 -4.97
CA VAL A 164 -13.01 -0.18 -3.92
C VAL A 164 -12.69 -0.80 -2.55
N SER A 165 -13.36 -1.89 -2.18
CA SER A 165 -13.15 -2.59 -0.91
C SER A 165 -11.71 -3.08 -0.77
N GLY A 166 -11.16 -3.68 -1.82
CA GLY A 166 -9.76 -4.09 -1.85
C GLY A 166 -8.83 -2.90 -1.63
N ALA A 167 -8.95 -1.83 -2.41
CA ALA A 167 -8.11 -0.64 -2.27
C ALA A 167 -8.23 0.01 -0.87
N VAL A 168 -9.43 0.06 -0.29
CA VAL A 168 -9.67 0.59 1.06
C VAL A 168 -9.09 -0.29 2.16
N SER A 169 -9.06 -1.61 1.96
CA SER A 169 -8.67 -2.55 3.00
C SER A 169 -7.16 -2.62 3.27
N CYS A 170 -6.29 -2.31 2.30
CA CYS A 170 -4.83 -2.44 2.45
C CYS A 170 -4.22 -1.47 3.48
N ASP A 171 -3.06 -1.84 4.03
CA ASP A 171 -2.31 -1.03 5.00
C ASP A 171 -1.74 0.22 4.29
N LEU A 172 -1.03 0.01 3.17
CA LEU A 172 -0.56 1.07 2.28
C LEU A 172 -1.21 0.95 0.90
N LEU A 173 -1.85 2.02 0.43
CA LEU A 173 -2.22 2.18 -0.98
C LEU A 173 -1.25 3.13 -1.66
N THR A 174 -0.87 2.84 -2.89
CA THR A 174 -0.16 3.76 -3.78
C THR A 174 -0.96 3.93 -5.06
N LEU A 175 -1.33 5.17 -5.38
CA LEU A 175 -1.98 5.57 -6.62
C LEU A 175 -0.96 6.31 -7.49
N ASP A 176 -0.42 5.61 -8.49
CA ASP A 176 0.58 6.12 -9.42
C ASP A 176 -0.08 6.81 -10.61
N GLU A 177 0.57 7.86 -11.13
CA GLU A 177 0.11 8.63 -12.30
C GLU A 177 -1.28 9.29 -12.14
N LEU A 178 -1.55 9.90 -10.97
CA LEU A 178 -2.67 10.86 -10.87
C LEU A 178 -2.48 12.00 -11.87
N GLY A 179 -3.60 12.50 -12.40
CA GLY A 179 -3.58 13.54 -13.44
C GLY A 179 -3.41 13.01 -14.87
N ALA A 180 -3.38 11.69 -15.07
CA ALA A 180 -3.29 11.11 -16.40
C ALA A 180 -4.66 11.10 -17.11
N GLY A 181 -4.71 11.70 -18.30
CA GLY A 181 -5.95 11.81 -19.10
C GLY A 181 -6.97 12.76 -18.47
N SER A 182 -8.24 12.58 -18.80
CA SER A 182 -9.35 13.33 -18.19
C SER A 182 -10.32 12.36 -17.53
N LEU A 183 -10.88 12.75 -16.39
CA LEU A 183 -11.84 11.93 -15.65
C LEU A 183 -13.24 12.02 -16.25
N THR A 184 -13.99 10.93 -16.18
CA THR A 184 -15.44 10.93 -16.30
C THR A 184 -16.08 11.06 -14.93
N GLU A 185 -17.35 11.46 -14.87
CA GLU A 185 -18.12 11.49 -13.61
C GLU A 185 -18.08 10.14 -12.88
N PHE A 186 -18.18 9.02 -13.61
CA PHE A 186 -18.07 7.66 -13.05
C PHE A 186 -16.69 7.41 -12.42
N GLU A 187 -15.61 7.74 -13.12
CA GLU A 187 -14.23 7.53 -12.62
C GLU A 187 -13.96 8.36 -11.37
N TYR A 188 -14.53 9.56 -11.29
CA TYR A 188 -14.44 10.40 -10.10
C TYR A 188 -15.34 9.87 -8.96
N LYS A 189 -16.67 9.79 -9.18
CA LYS A 189 -17.68 9.56 -8.13
C LYS A 189 -17.74 8.12 -7.63
N ASP A 190 -17.57 7.14 -8.52
CA ASP A 190 -17.78 5.72 -8.19
C ASP A 190 -16.47 4.96 -7.93
N LEU A 191 -15.32 5.54 -8.27
CA LEU A 191 -14.01 4.90 -8.14
C LEU A 191 -13.03 5.69 -7.26
N LEU A 192 -12.55 6.86 -7.70
CA LEU A 192 -11.51 7.59 -6.98
C LEU A 192 -12.02 8.16 -5.65
N PHE A 193 -13.19 8.79 -5.65
CA PHE A 193 -13.77 9.40 -4.44
C PHE A 193 -14.03 8.34 -3.35
N PRO A 194 -14.70 7.20 -3.61
CA PRO A 194 -14.91 6.17 -2.59
C PRO A 194 -13.62 5.55 -2.07
N ILE A 195 -12.59 5.38 -2.92
CA ILE A 195 -11.29 4.86 -2.50
C ILE A 195 -10.61 5.82 -1.53
N ILE A 196 -10.45 7.09 -1.91
CA ILE A 196 -9.73 8.08 -1.09
C ILE A 196 -10.53 8.41 0.18
N ASN A 197 -11.85 8.53 0.08
CA ASN A 197 -12.72 8.77 1.23
C ASN A 197 -12.76 7.57 2.19
N GLY A 198 -12.80 6.33 1.68
CA GLY A 198 -12.78 5.13 2.52
C GLY A 198 -11.44 4.90 3.23
N ARG A 199 -10.38 5.57 2.79
CA ARG A 199 -9.03 5.47 3.35
C ARG A 199 -8.67 6.59 4.32
N GLN A 200 -9.62 7.39 4.77
CA GLN A 200 -9.36 8.38 5.83
C GLN A 200 -8.80 7.68 7.09
N GLY A 201 -7.67 8.20 7.61
CA GLY A 201 -6.92 7.57 8.70
C GLY A 201 -6.04 6.37 8.26
N LYS A 202 -5.92 6.10 6.96
CA LYS A 202 -4.99 5.11 6.40
C LYS A 202 -4.02 5.77 5.42
N ILE A 203 -2.81 5.23 5.37
CA ILE A 203 -1.71 5.81 4.62
C ILE A 203 -1.92 5.57 3.10
N THR A 204 -1.93 6.65 2.32
CA THR A 204 -2.07 6.58 0.86
C THR A 204 -1.01 7.43 0.19
N ASN A 205 -0.19 6.81 -0.66
CA ASN A 205 0.81 7.50 -1.46
C ASN A 205 0.23 7.82 -2.84
N PHE A 206 0.69 8.92 -3.41
CA PHE A 206 0.30 9.42 -4.71
C PHE A 206 1.52 9.84 -5.51
N THR A 207 1.46 9.66 -6.83
CA THR A 207 2.38 10.34 -7.74
C THR A 207 1.61 11.12 -8.79
N SER A 208 2.12 12.27 -9.21
CA SER A 208 1.49 13.07 -10.27
C SER A 208 2.54 13.71 -11.17
N ASN A 209 2.26 13.78 -12.48
CA ASN A 209 3.07 14.58 -13.41
C ASN A 209 2.59 16.03 -13.54
N LEU A 210 1.46 16.37 -12.90
CA LEU A 210 0.92 17.71 -12.81
C LEU A 210 1.53 18.43 -11.60
N ASP A 211 1.60 19.76 -11.67
CA ASP A 211 1.73 20.60 -10.48
C ASP A 211 0.42 20.56 -9.66
N LEU A 212 0.44 21.17 -8.47
CA LEU A 212 -0.69 21.10 -7.54
C LEU A 212 -1.94 21.78 -8.09
N ASP A 213 -1.79 22.96 -8.70
CA ASP A 213 -2.91 23.73 -9.28
C ASP A 213 -3.59 22.92 -10.39
N ARG A 214 -2.81 22.32 -11.30
CA ARG A 214 -3.36 21.50 -12.39
C ARG A 214 -3.93 20.18 -11.91
N LEU A 215 -3.41 19.63 -10.80
CA LEU A 215 -3.98 18.45 -10.17
C LEU A 215 -5.34 18.77 -9.52
N GLU A 216 -5.48 19.94 -8.90
CA GLU A 216 -6.75 20.44 -8.37
C GLU A 216 -7.78 20.59 -9.51
N ASP A 217 -7.41 21.27 -10.60
CA ASP A 217 -8.25 21.41 -11.79
C ASP A 217 -8.67 20.05 -12.37
N TRP A 218 -7.75 19.08 -12.41
CA TRP A 218 -8.03 17.73 -12.91
C TRP A 218 -9.05 16.96 -12.07
N LEU A 219 -9.11 17.21 -10.76
CA LEU A 219 -10.11 16.64 -9.86
C LEU A 219 -11.43 17.40 -9.89
N LEU A 220 -11.40 18.69 -10.26
CA LEU A 220 -12.55 19.57 -10.29
C LEU A 220 -13.47 19.31 -11.50
N TYR A 221 -12.88 19.01 -12.66
CA TYR A 221 -13.61 18.91 -13.93
C TYR A 221 -13.62 17.50 -14.53
N ASP A 222 -14.74 17.12 -15.15
CA ASP A 222 -14.78 15.98 -16.04
C ASP A 222 -14.19 16.28 -17.43
N LYS A 223 -14.10 15.24 -18.27
CA LYS A 223 -13.61 15.31 -19.65
C LYS A 223 -14.42 16.23 -20.57
N TYR A 224 -15.62 16.65 -20.16
CA TYR A 224 -16.48 17.57 -20.89
C TYR A 224 -16.44 19.00 -20.32
N GLY A 225 -15.68 19.24 -19.25
CA GLY A 225 -15.56 20.52 -18.57
C GLY A 225 -16.67 20.78 -17.54
N ASN A 226 -17.47 19.79 -17.18
CA ASN A 226 -18.47 19.92 -16.11
C ASN A 226 -17.78 19.79 -14.74
N ILE A 227 -18.26 20.56 -13.76
CA ILE A 227 -17.77 20.47 -12.39
C ILE A 227 -18.26 19.16 -11.76
N VAL A 228 -17.34 18.32 -11.29
CA VAL A 228 -17.64 17.06 -10.58
C VAL A 228 -17.37 17.14 -9.08
N ASP A 229 -16.55 18.09 -8.64
CA ASP A 229 -16.21 18.34 -7.24
C ASP A 229 -16.39 19.82 -6.86
N GLU A 230 -17.63 20.30 -6.78
CA GLU A 230 -17.93 21.71 -6.50
C GLU A 230 -17.25 22.30 -5.25
N GLN A 231 -16.86 21.44 -4.29
CA GLN A 231 -16.27 21.86 -3.03
C GLN A 231 -14.77 21.50 -2.91
N GLY A 232 -14.15 20.98 -3.98
CA GLY A 232 -12.74 20.58 -3.97
C GLY A 232 -12.39 19.52 -2.92
N ARG A 233 -13.37 18.68 -2.53
CA ARG A 233 -13.25 17.74 -1.41
C ARG A 233 -12.16 16.71 -1.63
N LEU A 234 -11.99 16.22 -2.86
CA LEU A 234 -11.05 15.13 -3.11
C LEU A 234 -9.62 15.64 -3.06
N PHE A 235 -9.37 16.84 -3.60
CA PHE A 235 -8.06 17.48 -3.52
C PHE A 235 -7.69 17.83 -2.07
N ASP A 236 -8.60 18.47 -1.33
CA ASP A 236 -8.42 18.78 0.10
C ASP A 236 -8.08 17.52 0.92
N ARG A 237 -8.77 16.41 0.67
CA ARG A 237 -8.49 15.12 1.31
C ARG A 237 -7.10 14.57 0.96
N ILE A 238 -6.66 14.71 -0.29
CA ILE A 238 -5.31 14.27 -0.70
C ILE A 238 -4.26 15.09 0.05
N LEU A 239 -4.40 16.42 0.08
CA LEU A 239 -3.48 17.32 0.80
C LEU A 239 -3.47 17.00 2.31
N GLY A 240 -4.64 16.84 2.93
CA GLY A 240 -4.75 16.59 4.36
C GLY A 240 -4.21 15.23 4.82
N CYS A 241 -4.02 14.26 3.92
CA CYS A 241 -3.49 12.93 4.25
C CYS A 241 -2.08 12.66 3.72
N THR A 242 -1.39 13.66 3.15
CA THR A 242 -0.04 13.46 2.60
C THR A 242 0.96 14.55 2.94
N ASP A 243 2.22 14.14 3.06
CA ASP A 243 3.35 15.06 2.99
C ASP A 243 3.75 15.24 1.51
N ILE A 244 3.92 16.49 1.08
CA ILE A 244 4.03 16.84 -0.34
C ILE A 244 5.48 17.16 -0.71
N TYR A 245 5.98 16.53 -1.76
CA TYR A 245 7.34 16.75 -2.25
C TYR A 245 7.39 16.88 -3.77
N GLU A 246 7.98 17.95 -4.25
CA GLU A 246 8.32 18.12 -5.66
C GLU A 246 9.63 17.40 -5.99
N ASN A 247 9.65 16.66 -7.09
CA ASN A 247 10.88 16.13 -7.67
C ASN A 247 11.21 16.94 -8.94
N THR A 248 12.26 17.74 -8.85
CA THR A 248 12.66 18.70 -9.91
C THR A 248 13.69 18.14 -10.88
N ALA A 249 14.08 16.85 -10.73
CA ALA A 249 15.10 16.26 -11.56
C ALA A 249 14.71 16.15 -13.04
N THR A 250 15.73 16.20 -13.88
CA THR A 250 15.60 15.97 -15.32
C THR A 250 15.18 14.53 -15.64
N SER A 251 14.58 14.37 -16.82
CA SER A 251 14.04 13.07 -17.25
C SER A 251 15.17 12.09 -17.57
N LYS A 252 15.31 11.04 -16.76
CA LYS A 252 16.25 9.93 -17.00
C LYS A 252 16.10 9.37 -18.41
N ARG A 253 14.85 9.18 -18.84
CA ARG A 253 14.52 8.64 -20.17
C ARG A 253 15.10 9.49 -21.30
N ARG A 254 15.14 10.83 -21.13
CA ARG A 254 15.74 11.75 -22.10
C ARG A 254 17.26 11.69 -22.04
N GLU A 255 17.85 11.65 -20.85
CA GLU A 255 19.30 11.50 -20.68
C GLU A 255 19.82 10.19 -21.31
N ASP A 256 19.14 9.07 -21.06
CA ASP A 256 19.47 7.76 -21.65
C ASP A 256 19.29 7.76 -23.18
N ALA A 257 18.35 8.53 -23.72
CA ALA A 257 18.20 8.70 -25.16
C ALA A 257 19.37 9.52 -25.75
N LEU A 258 19.77 10.61 -25.10
CA LEU A 258 20.92 11.43 -25.52
C LEU A 258 22.24 10.65 -25.46
N ARG A 259 22.47 9.85 -24.40
CA ARG A 259 23.64 8.97 -24.28
C ARG A 259 23.71 7.95 -25.42
N ARG A 260 22.57 7.37 -25.82
CA ARG A 260 22.50 6.42 -26.96
C ARG A 260 22.76 7.11 -28.31
N MET A 261 22.37 8.37 -28.47
CA MET A 261 22.63 9.13 -29.70
C MET A 261 24.10 9.55 -29.83
N ASN A 262 24.74 9.92 -28.72
CA ASN A 262 26.13 10.42 -28.69
C ASN A 262 27.18 9.30 -28.59
N GLY A 263 26.77 8.07 -28.26
CA GLY A 263 27.64 6.90 -28.11
C GLY A 263 27.52 5.88 -29.24
N GLY A 264 26.95 6.28 -30.39
CA GLY A 264 26.84 5.49 -31.61
C GLY A 264 27.79 5.97 -32.71
#